data_AF-A0A376D9R9-F1
#
_entry.id   AF-A0A376D9R9-F1
#
_cell.length_a   1.000
_cell.length_b   1.000
_cell.length_c   1.000
_cell.angle_alpha   90.00
_cell.angle_beta   90.00
_cell.angle_gamma   90.00
#
_symmetry.space_group_name_H-M   'P 1'
#
loop_
_entity.id
_entity.type
_entity.pdbx_description
1 polymer ?
#
loop_
_entity_poly.entity_id
_entity_poly.type
_entity_poly.pdbx_seq_one_letter_code
_entity_poly.pdbx_strand_id
1 'polypeptide(L)'
;MSEMENIHIVDNYEPAEDSMLNSDFLITDYSSIYFDYLYLNRPIIFFPFDLEKYTASRDFYLSYNEATPGVKVYNQGELIQEMDNLLKGIDNWMNYRKELAEKFCSLERRNDDYIIKKIKKGVSE
;
A
#
# COMPACT_ATOMS: atom_id res chain seq x y z
N MET A 1 -0.02 -31.25 -12.12
CA MET A 1 -0.48 -29.89 -12.50
C MET A 1 -0.41 -29.07 -11.24
N SER A 2 0.37 -27.99 -11.27
CA SER A 2 1.10 -27.49 -10.09
C SER A 2 0.17 -26.67 -9.20
N GLU A 3 0.26 -26.84 -7.88
CA GLU A 3 -0.62 -26.21 -6.87
C GLU A 3 -0.58 -24.66 -6.85
N MET A 4 0.15 -24.02 -7.76
CA MET A 4 0.44 -22.58 -7.76
C MET A 4 0.10 -21.89 -9.09
N GLU A 5 -0.80 -22.43 -9.91
CA GLU A 5 -1.18 -21.82 -11.20
C GLU A 5 -1.76 -20.40 -11.06
N ASN A 6 -2.32 -20.05 -9.90
CA ASN A 6 -2.87 -18.72 -9.60
C ASN A 6 -1.89 -17.82 -8.81
N ILE A 7 -0.66 -18.26 -8.59
CA ILE A 7 0.36 -17.50 -7.87
C ILE A 7 1.43 -17.07 -8.89
N HIS A 8 1.46 -15.77 -9.16
CA HIS A 8 2.48 -15.17 -10.00
C HIS A 8 3.53 -14.49 -9.12
N ILE A 9 4.75 -15.01 -9.16
CA ILE A 9 5.89 -14.37 -8.50
C ILE A 9 6.45 -13.34 -9.48
N VAL A 10 6.44 -12.07 -9.08
CA VAL A 10 6.97 -10.96 -9.86
C VAL A 10 8.47 -10.85 -9.58
N ASP A 11 9.27 -10.60 -10.63
CA ASP A 11 10.70 -10.40 -10.49
C ASP A 11 10.99 -9.06 -9.78
N ASN A 12 12.00 -9.03 -8.91
CA ASN A 12 12.44 -7.82 -8.22
C ASN A 12 12.99 -6.73 -9.16
N TYR A 13 13.25 -7.04 -10.43
CA TYR A 13 13.61 -6.06 -11.44
C TYR A 13 12.39 -5.40 -12.13
N GLU A 14 11.18 -5.94 -11.94
CA GLU A 14 9.97 -5.32 -12.45
C GLU A 14 9.51 -4.18 -11.53
N PRO A 15 9.10 -3.03 -12.09
CA PRO A 15 8.52 -1.94 -11.30
C PRO A 15 7.28 -2.42 -10.54
N ALA A 16 7.25 -2.23 -9.23
CA ALA A 16 6.11 -2.61 -8.40
C ALA A 16 4.83 -1.87 -8.82
N GLU A 17 4.97 -0.68 -9.41
CA GLU A 17 3.91 0.16 -9.93
C GLU A 17 3.06 -0.55 -10.99
N ASP A 18 3.68 -1.35 -11.86
CA ASP A 18 2.95 -2.10 -12.89
C ASP A 18 2.04 -3.15 -12.25
N SER A 19 2.52 -3.84 -11.22
CA SER A 19 1.71 -4.79 -10.45
C SER A 19 0.58 -4.07 -9.70
N MET A 20 0.88 -2.93 -9.06
CA MET A 20 -0.13 -2.14 -8.35
C MET A 20 -1.23 -1.62 -9.27
N LEU A 21 -0.88 -1.18 -10.48
CA LEU A 21 -1.84 -0.69 -11.48
C LEU A 21 -2.79 -1.79 -11.97
N ASN A 22 -2.32 -3.04 -12.00
CA ASN A 22 -3.09 -4.20 -12.44
C ASN A 22 -3.80 -4.96 -11.30
N SER A 23 -3.64 -4.57 -10.03
CA SER A 23 -4.29 -5.22 -8.90
C SER A 23 -5.60 -4.54 -8.46
N ASP A 24 -6.60 -5.34 -8.08
CA ASP A 24 -7.88 -4.82 -7.55
C ASP A 24 -7.76 -4.33 -6.10
N PHE A 25 -6.95 -5.00 -5.28
CA PHE A 25 -6.68 -4.63 -3.89
C PHE A 25 -5.28 -5.08 -3.46
N LEU A 26 -4.75 -4.42 -2.44
CA LEU A 26 -3.43 -4.71 -1.85
C LEU A 26 -3.60 -5.46 -0.54
N ILE A 27 -2.79 -6.51 -0.31
CA ILE A 27 -2.60 -7.13 1.00
C ILE A 27 -1.17 -6.81 1.44
N THR A 28 -1.01 -6.21 2.62
CA THR A 28 0.30 -5.79 3.13
C THR A 28 0.32 -5.82 4.65
N ASP A 29 1.49 -5.76 5.27
CA ASP A 29 1.68 -5.69 6.71
C ASP A 29 2.20 -4.30 7.12
N TYR A 30 3.51 -4.14 7.24
CA TYR A 30 4.23 -2.97 7.70
C TYR A 30 4.99 -2.27 6.56
N SER A 31 4.82 -2.75 5.32
CA SER A 31 5.48 -2.17 4.15
C SER A 31 4.90 -0.80 3.79
N SER A 32 5.76 0.17 3.51
CA SER A 32 5.37 1.53 3.08
C SER A 32 4.73 1.57 1.69
N ILE A 33 4.72 0.45 0.94
CA ILE A 33 4.11 0.38 -0.40
C ILE A 33 2.64 0.82 -0.41
N TYR A 34 1.94 0.72 0.73
CA TYR A 34 0.57 1.19 0.84
C TYR A 34 0.46 2.71 0.58
N PHE A 35 1.48 3.51 0.90
CA PHE A 35 1.48 4.95 0.61
C PHE A 35 1.44 5.21 -0.91
N ASP A 36 2.21 4.45 -1.69
CA ASP A 36 2.17 4.53 -3.15
C ASP A 36 0.81 4.02 -3.68
N TYR A 37 0.27 2.97 -3.07
CA TYR A 37 -1.04 2.41 -3.42
C TYR A 37 -2.22 3.36 -3.14
N LEU A 38 -2.09 4.31 -2.18
CA LEU A 38 -3.12 5.31 -1.90
C LEU A 38 -3.46 6.17 -3.11
N TYR A 39 -2.52 6.38 -4.04
CA TYR A 39 -2.78 7.11 -5.28
C TYR A 39 -3.84 6.45 -6.16
N LEU A 40 -4.03 5.13 -6.04
CA LEU A 40 -5.04 4.38 -6.79
C LEU A 40 -6.42 4.43 -6.13
N ASN A 41 -6.51 4.82 -4.85
CA ASN A 41 -7.73 4.78 -4.05
C ASN A 41 -8.44 3.40 -4.08
N ARG A 42 -7.67 2.32 -4.18
CA ARG A 42 -8.16 0.93 -4.17
C ARG A 42 -8.09 0.32 -2.76
N PRO A 43 -8.87 -0.73 -2.44
CA PRO A 43 -8.87 -1.36 -1.12
C PRO A 43 -7.51 -1.88 -0.69
N ILE A 44 -7.27 -1.83 0.62
CA ILE A 44 -6.05 -2.31 1.27
C ILE A 44 -6.46 -3.16 2.47
N ILE A 45 -6.00 -4.40 2.52
CA ILE A 45 -6.08 -5.28 3.68
C ILE A 45 -4.73 -5.27 4.38
N PHE A 46 -4.73 -4.87 5.65
CA PHE A 46 -3.55 -4.96 6.50
C PHE A 46 -3.57 -6.30 7.23
N PHE A 47 -2.50 -7.09 7.12
CA PHE A 47 -2.36 -8.39 7.78
C PHE A 47 -1.25 -8.40 8.85
N PRO A 48 -1.36 -7.61 9.93
CA PRO A 48 -0.33 -7.49 10.97
C PRO A 48 -0.43 -8.64 11.99
N PHE A 49 -0.33 -9.89 11.55
CA PHE A 49 -0.53 -11.08 12.38
C PHE A 49 0.44 -11.19 13.57
N ASP A 50 1.60 -10.52 13.52
CA ASP A 50 2.62 -10.52 14.57
C ASP A 50 2.90 -9.11 15.13
N LEU A 51 1.90 -8.22 15.13
CA LEU A 51 2.07 -6.81 15.55
C LEU A 51 2.78 -6.63 16.88
N GLU A 52 2.38 -7.38 17.92
CA GLU A 52 2.99 -7.30 19.25
C GLU A 52 4.48 -7.67 19.24
N LYS A 53 4.84 -8.66 18.42
CA LYS A 53 6.23 -9.10 18.27
C LYS A 53 7.03 -8.08 17.45
N TYR A 54 6.41 -7.51 16.42
CA TYR A 54 7.02 -6.47 15.60
C TYR A 54 7.36 -5.23 16.44
N THR A 55 6.40 -4.75 17.24
CA THR A 55 6.55 -3.54 18.07
C THR A 55 7.48 -3.72 19.27
N ALA A 56 7.80 -4.95 19.66
CA ALA A 56 8.77 -5.21 20.73
C ALA A 56 10.21 -4.84 20.37
N SER A 57 10.53 -4.74 19.07
CA SER A 57 11.89 -4.46 18.58
C SER A 57 12.00 -3.25 17.64
N ARG A 58 10.85 -2.75 17.16
CA ARG A 58 10.74 -1.63 16.22
C ARG A 58 9.61 -0.73 16.67
N ASP A 59 9.75 0.57 16.45
CA ASP A 59 8.67 1.51 16.71
C ASP A 59 8.15 2.07 15.38
N PHE A 60 6.92 2.56 15.40
CA PHE A 60 6.34 3.24 14.25
C PHE A 60 6.46 4.75 14.44
N TYR A 61 6.82 5.47 13.37
CA TYR A 61 6.84 6.94 13.38
C TYR A 61 5.45 7.55 13.59
N LEU A 62 4.41 6.85 13.16
CA LEU A 62 3.01 7.20 13.33
C LEU A 62 2.29 6.03 13.99
N SER A 63 1.22 6.31 14.75
CA SER A 63 0.34 5.26 15.25
C SER A 63 -0.10 4.36 14.10
N TYR A 64 0.24 3.06 14.16
CA TYR A 64 -0.04 2.12 13.07
C TYR A 64 -1.52 2.12 12.71
N ASN A 65 -2.41 2.12 13.70
CA ASN A 65 -3.85 2.16 13.49
C ASN A 65 -4.34 3.44 12.81
N GLU A 66 -3.72 4.59 13.12
CA GLU A 66 -4.08 5.90 12.55
C GLU A 66 -3.44 6.17 11.18
N ALA A 67 -2.35 5.47 10.85
CA ALA A 67 -1.61 5.69 9.61
C ALA A 67 -2.03 4.74 8.48
N THR A 68 -2.77 3.67 8.80
CA THR A 68 -3.13 2.60 7.86
C THR A 68 -4.62 2.63 7.56
N PRO A 69 -5.06 3.09 6.38
CA PRO A 69 -6.48 3.25 6.09
C PRO A 69 -7.07 1.99 5.44
N GLY A 70 -7.23 0.95 6.23
CA GLY A 70 -7.77 -0.33 5.77
C GLY A 70 -8.09 -1.24 6.94
N VAL A 71 -8.83 -2.30 6.65
CA VAL A 71 -9.14 -3.36 7.62
C VAL A 71 -7.87 -4.04 8.10
N LYS A 72 -7.83 -4.39 9.39
CA LYS A 72 -6.74 -5.16 9.99
C LYS A 72 -7.27 -6.54 10.28
N VAL A 73 -6.66 -7.54 9.68
CA VAL A 73 -6.96 -8.95 9.91
C VAL A 73 -5.74 -9.58 10.59
N TYR A 74 -5.95 -10.55 11.46
CA TYR A 74 -4.89 -11.15 12.29
C TYR A 74 -4.73 -12.64 12.07
N ASN A 75 -5.61 -13.26 11.28
CA ASN A 75 -5.51 -14.65 10.88
C ASN A 75 -6.03 -14.88 9.45
N GLN A 76 -5.76 -16.08 8.93
CA GLN A 76 -6.14 -16.49 7.58
C GLN A 76 -7.66 -16.46 7.36
N GLY A 77 -8.47 -16.83 8.36
CA GLY A 77 -9.92 -16.84 8.23
C GLY A 77 -10.50 -15.44 8.02
N GLU A 78 -10.02 -14.48 8.80
CA GLU A 78 -10.38 -13.06 8.64
C GLU A 78 -9.93 -12.50 7.29
N LEU A 79 -8.72 -12.86 6.84
CA LEU A 79 -8.20 -12.45 5.53
C LEU A 79 -9.11 -12.94 4.39
N ILE A 80 -9.45 -14.23 4.39
CA ILE A 80 -10.35 -14.81 3.36
C ILE A 80 -11.72 -14.14 3.41
N GLN A 81 -12.29 -13.96 4.60
CA GLN A 81 -13.60 -13.34 4.77
C GLN A 81 -13.62 -11.91 4.22
N GLU A 82 -12.54 -11.15 4.41
CA GLU A 82 -12.46 -9.79 3.92
C GLU A 82 -12.23 -9.74 2.41
N MET A 83 -11.41 -10.63 1.84
CA MET A 83 -11.29 -10.77 0.40
C MET A 83 -12.66 -11.03 -0.25
N ASP A 84 -13.48 -11.92 0.34
CA ASP A 84 -14.85 -12.18 -0.11
C ASP A 84 -15.75 -10.94 -0.05
N ASN A 85 -15.60 -10.10 0.98
CA ASN A 85 -16.35 -8.85 1.11
C ASN A 85 -15.97 -7.88 -0.01
N LEU A 86 -14.68 -7.69 -0.26
CA LEU A 86 -14.18 -6.81 -1.31
C LEU A 86 -14.60 -7.30 -2.70
N LEU A 87 -14.56 -8.60 -2.97
CA LEU A 87 -15.05 -9.20 -4.22
C LEU A 87 -16.56 -8.99 -4.43
N LYS A 88 -17.33 -8.82 -3.35
CA LYS A 88 -18.76 -8.45 -3.39
C LYS A 88 -18.98 -6.94 -3.47
N GLY A 89 -17.92 -6.13 -3.52
CA GLY A 89 -17.97 -4.67 -3.57
C GLY A 89 -18.23 -4.00 -2.22
N ILE A 90 -18.03 -4.71 -1.11
CA ILE A 90 -18.21 -4.16 0.24
C ILE A 90 -16.89 -3.54 0.69
N ASP A 91 -16.78 -2.22 0.59
CA ASP A 91 -15.58 -1.47 0.99
C ASP A 91 -15.92 -0.35 1.98
N ASN A 92 -15.73 -0.65 3.27
CA ASN A 92 -16.03 0.26 4.36
C ASN A 92 -14.93 1.31 4.63
N TRP A 93 -13.78 1.21 3.95
CA TRP A 93 -12.58 2.00 4.27
C TRP A 93 -12.30 3.12 3.26
N MET A 94 -13.07 3.21 2.18
CA MET A 94 -12.86 4.21 1.12
C MET A 94 -12.74 5.65 1.63
N ASN A 95 -13.61 6.09 2.55
CA ASN A 95 -13.58 7.48 3.02
C ASN A 95 -12.29 7.79 3.79
N TYR A 96 -11.88 6.88 4.68
CA TYR A 96 -10.65 7.05 5.45
C TYR A 96 -9.39 6.93 4.56
N ARG A 97 -9.44 6.08 3.52
CA ARG A 97 -8.38 6.05 2.49
C ARG A 97 -8.22 7.37 1.77
N LYS A 98 -9.32 8.00 1.36
CA LYS A 98 -9.27 9.32 0.72
C LYS A 98 -8.71 10.38 1.64
N GLU A 99 -9.13 10.40 2.91
CA GLU A 99 -8.61 11.34 3.90
C GLU A 99 -7.08 11.21 4.06
N LEU A 100 -6.57 9.98 4.23
CA LEU A 100 -5.13 9.78 4.37
C LEU A 100 -4.37 9.99 3.05
N ALA A 101 -4.97 9.67 1.91
CA ALA A 101 -4.40 10.01 0.61
C ALA A 101 -4.26 11.52 0.45
N GLU A 102 -5.26 12.31 0.83
CA GLU A 102 -5.14 13.78 0.83
C GLU A 102 -4.05 14.25 1.80
N LYS A 103 -3.96 13.66 2.98
CA LYS A 103 -2.94 14.02 3.97
C LYS A 103 -1.51 13.73 3.49
N PHE A 104 -1.27 12.53 2.95
CA PHE A 104 0.08 12.05 2.63
C PHE A 104 0.49 12.30 1.18
N CYS A 105 -0.46 12.30 0.24
CA CYS A 105 -0.22 12.43 -1.20
C CYS A 105 -0.52 13.83 -1.74
N SER A 106 -0.65 14.85 -0.87
CA SER A 106 -0.93 16.25 -1.24
C SER A 106 0.20 16.97 -1.97
N LEU A 107 1.41 16.40 -1.99
CA LEU A 107 2.55 17.02 -2.65
C LEU A 107 2.39 17.01 -4.18
N GLU A 108 2.98 18.01 -4.83
CA GLU A 108 2.86 18.24 -6.27
C GLU A 108 3.20 16.99 -7.09
N ARG A 109 2.32 16.68 -8.04
CA ARG A 109 2.63 15.73 -9.11
C ARG A 109 3.69 16.39 -10.01
N ARG A 110 4.70 15.62 -10.42
CA ARG A 110 5.88 16.03 -11.23
C ARG A 110 7.15 16.44 -10.44
N ASN A 111 7.42 15.75 -9.34
CA ASN A 111 8.68 15.89 -8.60
C ASN A 111 9.92 15.61 -9.48
N ASP A 112 9.80 14.69 -10.45
CA ASP A 112 10.82 14.38 -11.44
C ASP A 112 11.22 15.62 -12.26
N ASP A 113 10.25 16.32 -12.85
CA ASP A 113 10.50 17.55 -13.61
C ASP A 113 11.11 18.65 -12.74
N TYR A 114 10.65 18.77 -11.49
CA TYR A 114 11.21 19.72 -10.54
C TYR A 114 12.69 19.43 -10.26
N ILE A 115 13.04 18.16 -9.97
CA ILE A 115 14.41 17.72 -9.71
C ILE A 115 15.28 17.95 -10.94
N ILE A 116 14.83 17.53 -12.13
CA ILE A 116 15.57 17.70 -13.40
C ILE A 116 15.89 19.18 -13.64
N LYS A 117 14.93 20.08 -13.42
CA LYS A 117 15.14 21.52 -13.56
C LYS A 117 16.19 22.05 -12.57
N LYS A 118 16.17 21.60 -11.32
CA LYS A 118 17.13 22.03 -10.29
C LYS A 118 18.55 21.55 -10.59
N ILE A 119 18.71 20.30 -11.00
CA ILE A 119 20.02 19.75 -11.38
C ILE A 119 20.58 20.53 -12.57
N LYS A 120 19.79 20.72 -13.64
CA LYS A 120 20.23 21.47 -14.83
C LYS A 120 20.69 22.88 -14.46
N LYS A 121 19.96 23.58 -13.59
CA LYS A 121 20.37 24.90 -13.09
C LYS A 121 21.70 24.87 -12.35
N GLY A 122 21.89 23.95 -11.40
CA GLY A 122 23.12 23.89 -10.59
C GLY A 122 24.37 23.40 -11.34
N VAL A 123 24.22 22.74 -12.48
CA VAL A 123 25.34 22.35 -13.37
C VAL A 123 25.70 23.48 -14.35
N SER A 124 24.85 24.51 -14.49
CA SER A 124 25.05 25.66 -15.38
C SER A 124 25.76 26.84 -14.70
N GLU A 125 26.02 26.75 -13.40
CA GLU A 125 26.76 27.71 -12.55
C GLU A 125 28.16 27.15 -12.27
#